data_AF-A0A124IQY6-F1
#
_entry.id   AF-A0A124IQY6-F1
#
_cell.length_a   1.000
_cell.length_b   1.000
_cell.length_c   1.000
_cell.angle_alpha   90.00
_cell.angle_beta   90.00
_cell.angle_gamma   90.00
#
_symmetry.space_group_name_H-M   'P 1'
#
loop_
_entity.id
_entity.type
_entity.pdbx_description
1 polymer ?
#
loop_
_entity_poly.entity_id
_entity_poly.type
_entity_poly.pdbx_seq_one_letter_code
_entity_poly.pdbx_strand_id
1 'polypeptide(L)'
;MSQQPGATPRTAYILSLIGSIFMLLSSLIVLGVAAMISAYPHYFAFHRFGYYPMIPLYMLTPIFLAVIGVIGLVVSVLALYFSIRLGRLSDVGAVHSTGIILLILSIIGLFVANGFFIGFILLLVGSILAITWKP
;
A
#
# COMPACT_ATOMS: atom_id res chain seq x y z
N MET A 1 5.23 -29.26 -24.65
CA MET A 1 5.89 -27.98 -24.34
C MET A 1 6.76 -28.21 -23.12
N SER A 2 8.07 -28.32 -23.32
CA SER A 2 9.05 -28.56 -22.27
C SER A 2 9.18 -27.31 -21.41
N GLN A 3 8.79 -27.39 -20.14
CA GLN A 3 9.02 -26.34 -19.15
C GLN A 3 10.53 -26.08 -19.07
N GLN A 4 10.96 -24.82 -19.17
CA GLN A 4 12.34 -24.47 -18.85
C GLN A 4 12.55 -24.66 -17.33
N PRO A 5 13.46 -25.55 -16.90
CA PRO A 5 13.69 -25.78 -15.49
C PRO A 5 14.21 -24.50 -14.83
N GLY A 6 13.43 -23.93 -13.90
CA GLY A 6 13.81 -22.76 -13.11
C GLY A 6 13.40 -21.39 -13.68
N ALA A 7 12.54 -21.33 -14.71
CA ALA A 7 11.96 -20.06 -15.14
C ALA A 7 11.08 -19.47 -14.02
N THR A 8 11.38 -18.23 -13.62
CA THR A 8 10.62 -17.46 -12.62
C THR A 8 9.98 -16.25 -13.30
N PRO A 9 8.82 -15.77 -12.83
CA PRO A 9 8.12 -14.64 -13.41
C PRO A 9 8.82 -13.30 -13.07
N ARG A 10 10.04 -13.09 -13.59
CA ARG A 10 10.92 -11.97 -13.23
C ARG A 10 10.28 -10.61 -13.47
N THR A 11 9.56 -10.45 -14.58
CA THR A 11 8.86 -9.19 -14.90
C THR A 11 7.76 -8.91 -13.88
N ALA A 12 6.89 -9.89 -13.59
CA ALA A 12 5.83 -9.77 -12.60
C ALA A 12 6.39 -9.47 -11.19
N TYR A 13 7.49 -10.14 -10.84
CA TYR A 13 8.24 -9.91 -9.60
C TYR A 13 8.74 -8.46 -9.48
N ILE A 14 9.46 -7.95 -10.48
CA ILE A 14 10.03 -6.60 -10.42
C ILE A 14 8.93 -5.55 -10.32
N LEU A 15 7.86 -5.68 -11.13
CA LEU A 15 6.72 -4.76 -11.11
C LEU A 15 5.99 -4.75 -9.77
N SER A 16 5.68 -5.94 -9.23
CA SER A 16 5.03 -6.07 -7.92
C SER A 16 5.90 -5.58 -6.77
N LEU A 17 7.22 -5.82 -6.84
CA LEU A 17 8.17 -5.32 -5.84
C LEU A 17 8.22 -3.79 -5.84
N ILE A 18 8.45 -3.17 -6.99
CA ILE A 18 8.50 -1.70 -7.11
C ILE A 18 7.17 -1.08 -6.68
N GLY A 19 6.04 -1.66 -7.10
CA GLY A 19 4.70 -1.22 -6.70
C GLY A 19 4.51 -1.25 -5.17
N SER A 20 4.88 -2.36 -4.54
CA SER A 20 4.79 -2.51 -3.07
C SER A 20 5.70 -1.55 -2.30
N ILE A 21 6.89 -1.25 -2.82
CA ILE A 21 7.81 -0.26 -2.22
C ILE A 21 7.19 1.13 -2.27
N PHE A 22 6.62 1.54 -3.41
CA PHE A 22 5.95 2.84 -3.50
C PHE A 22 4.74 2.94 -2.57
N MET A 23 3.97 1.86 -2.42
CA MET A 23 2.87 1.83 -1.45
C MET A 23 3.35 1.94 0.00
N LEU A 24 4.46 1.30 0.33
CA LEU A 24 5.06 1.39 1.66
C LEU A 24 5.55 2.81 1.94
N LEU A 25 6.27 3.42 0.99
CA LEU A 25 6.71 4.82 1.09
C LEU A 25 5.52 5.77 1.25
N SER A 26 4.45 5.59 0.48
CA SER A 26 3.22 6.37 0.62
C SER A 26 2.64 6.27 2.04
N SER A 27 2.55 5.05 2.58
CA SER A 27 2.00 4.81 3.93
C SER A 27 2.85 5.47 5.01
N LEU A 28 4.17 5.44 4.87
CA LEU A 28 5.09 6.16 5.78
C LEU A 28 4.93 7.67 5.68
N ILE A 29 4.75 8.23 4.49
CA ILE A 29 4.49 9.66 4.29
C ILE A 29 3.18 10.06 4.97
N VAL A 30 2.10 9.30 4.78
CA VAL A 30 0.80 9.57 5.40
C VAL A 30 0.90 9.56 6.94
N LEU A 31 1.60 8.58 7.51
CA LEU A 31 1.85 8.51 8.94
C LEU A 31 2.71 9.68 9.44
N GLY A 32 3.75 10.06 8.69
CA GLY A 32 4.59 11.21 8.99
C GLY A 32 3.79 12.51 9.00
N VAL A 33 2.90 12.71 8.02
CA VAL A 33 1.98 13.85 7.95
C VAL A 33 0.99 13.83 9.12
N ALA A 34 0.40 12.68 9.45
CA ALA A 34 -0.50 12.54 10.59
C ALA A 34 0.19 12.91 11.91
N ALA A 35 1.43 12.45 12.11
CA ALA A 35 2.24 12.79 13.28
C ALA A 35 2.60 14.28 13.32
N MET A 36 2.96 14.87 12.17
CA MET A 36 3.28 16.30 12.06
C MET A 36 2.08 17.17 12.41
N ILE A 37 0.90 16.86 11.86
CA ILE A 37 -0.37 17.56 12.17
C ILE A 37 -0.69 17.44 13.66
N SER A 38 -0.53 16.25 14.24
CA SER A 38 -0.76 16.00 15.67
C SER A 38 0.18 16.79 16.60
N ALA A 39 1.41 17.07 16.14
CA ALA A 39 2.43 17.77 16.91
C ALA A 39 2.24 19.30 16.96
N TYR A 40 1.44 19.88 16.06
CA TYR A 40 1.08 21.30 16.19
C TYR A 40 0.24 21.48 17.45
N PRO A 41 0.51 22.49 18.29
CA PRO A 41 -0.36 22.82 19.39
C PRO A 41 -1.74 23.11 18.79
N HIS A 42 -2.70 22.25 19.09
CA HIS A 42 -4.09 22.53 18.82
C HIS A 42 -4.44 23.56 19.88
N TYR A 43 -4.01 24.81 19.66
CA TYR A 43 -4.46 25.92 20.45
C TYR A 43 -5.96 25.83 20.38
N PHE A 44 -6.60 25.48 21.50
CA PHE A 44 -7.93 25.97 21.78
C PHE A 44 -7.84 27.44 21.39
N ALA A 45 -8.43 27.80 20.26
CA ALA A 45 -8.51 29.19 19.87
C ALA A 45 -9.49 29.79 20.87
N PHE A 46 -8.97 30.10 22.06
CA PHE A 46 -9.60 30.95 23.06
C PHE A 46 -9.68 32.31 22.41
N HIS A 47 -10.65 32.48 21.51
CA HIS A 47 -11.08 33.77 21.07
C HIS A 47 -11.56 34.47 22.32
N ARG A 48 -10.84 35.54 22.70
CA ARG A 48 -11.06 36.39 23.87
C ARG A 48 -12.50 36.92 24.02
N PHE A 49 -13.39 36.67 23.07
CA PHE A 49 -14.73 37.26 22.96
C PHE A 49 -15.84 36.35 22.36
N GLY A 50 -15.82 35.02 22.55
CA GLY A 50 -17.00 34.25 22.13
C GLY A 50 -16.92 32.74 22.31
N TYR A 51 -17.89 32.20 23.05
CA TYR A 51 -18.14 30.76 23.19
C TYR A 51 -18.84 30.22 21.94
N TYR A 52 -18.09 30.01 20.86
CA TYR A 52 -18.51 29.09 19.81
C TYR A 52 -17.56 27.89 19.87
N PRO A 53 -18.01 26.71 20.33
CA PRO A 53 -17.18 25.52 20.30
C PRO A 53 -16.98 25.11 18.84
N MET A 54 -15.96 25.65 18.17
CA MET A 54 -15.43 25.03 16.97
C MET A 54 -14.61 23.81 17.40
N ILE A 55 -15.30 22.73 17.73
CA ILE A 55 -14.72 21.40 17.96
C ILE A 55 -15.59 20.45 17.09
N PRO A 56 -15.09 19.51 16.25
CA PRO A 56 -13.80 18.80 16.32
C PRO A 56 -13.15 18.40 14.97
N LEU A 57 -13.58 18.89 13.78
CA LEU A 57 -13.17 18.21 12.53
C LEU A 57 -11.64 18.20 12.31
N TYR A 58 -10.97 19.31 12.64
CA TYR A 58 -9.51 19.44 12.60
C TYR A 58 -8.78 18.53 13.63
N MET A 59 -9.41 18.23 14.77
CA MET A 59 -8.85 17.32 15.79
C MET A 59 -8.99 15.84 15.39
N LEU A 60 -10.02 15.50 14.61
CA LEU A 60 -10.24 14.12 14.14
C LEU A 60 -9.39 13.78 12.91
N THR A 61 -9.07 14.76 12.06
CA THR A 61 -8.22 14.57 10.87
C THR A 61 -6.91 13.78 11.13
N PRO A 62 -6.08 14.11 12.14
CA PRO A 62 -4.86 13.34 12.39
C PRO A 62 -5.15 11.88 12.80
N ILE A 63 -6.24 11.63 13.53
CA ILE A 63 -6.64 10.27 13.94
C ILE A 63 -7.06 9.46 12.71
N PHE A 64 -7.88 10.02 11.83
CA PHE A 64 -8.29 9.35 10.60
C PHE A 64 -7.09 9.04 9.69
N LEU A 65 -6.18 10.00 9.50
CA LEU A 65 -4.96 9.80 8.72
C LEU A 65 -4.03 8.76 9.35
N ALA A 66 -3.92 8.73 10.68
CA ALA A 66 -3.13 7.72 11.38
C ALA A 66 -3.72 6.32 11.19
N VAL A 67 -5.03 6.14 11.34
CA VAL A 67 -5.71 4.85 11.13
C VAL A 67 -5.53 4.36 9.70
N ILE A 68 -5.80 5.21 8.70
CA ILE A 68 -5.61 4.88 7.29
C ILE A 68 -4.14 4.56 7.01
N GLY A 69 -3.21 5.34 7.56
CA GLY A 69 -1.77 5.12 7.41
C GLY A 69 -1.31 3.78 7.99
N VAL A 70 -1.83 3.37 9.16
CA VAL A 70 -1.52 2.06 9.78
C VAL A 70 -2.06 0.92 8.91
N ILE A 71 -3.31 1.01 8.45
CA ILE A 71 -3.88 0.01 7.54
C ILE A 71 -3.03 -0.09 6.27
N GLY A 72 -2.60 1.05 5.72
CA GLY A 72 -1.78 1.12 4.51
C GLY A 72 -0.42 0.49 4.70
N LEU A 73 0.19 0.72 5.86
CA LEU A 73 1.44 0.10 6.25
C LEU A 73 1.28 -1.43 6.30
N VAL A 74 0.24 -1.95 6.95
CA VAL A 74 -0.01 -3.41 7.01
C VAL A 74 -0.18 -3.99 5.60
N VAL A 75 -1.02 -3.37 4.77
CA VAL A 75 -1.28 -3.82 3.39
C VAL A 75 -0.01 -3.79 2.54
N SER A 76 0.78 -2.73 2.63
CA SER A 76 2.03 -2.58 1.86
C SER A 76 3.13 -3.53 2.32
N VAL A 77 3.23 -3.83 3.62
CA VAL A 77 4.15 -4.85 4.15
C VAL A 77 3.75 -6.25 3.66
N LEU A 78 2.45 -6.58 3.67
CA LEU A 78 1.97 -7.84 3.11
C LEU A 78 2.25 -7.93 1.61
N ALA A 79 1.98 -6.86 0.85
CA ALA A 79 2.28 -6.81 -0.57
C ALA A 79 3.77 -7.02 -0.83
N LEU A 80 4.64 -6.37 -0.06
CA LEU A 80 6.09 -6.51 -0.19
C LEU A 80 6.56 -7.93 0.12
N TYR A 81 6.02 -8.56 1.16
CA TYR A 81 6.29 -9.96 1.48
C TYR A 81 5.91 -10.90 0.33
N PHE A 82 4.70 -10.77 -0.22
CA PHE A 82 4.24 -11.61 -1.33
C PHE A 82 5.00 -11.32 -2.63
N SER A 83 5.39 -10.07 -2.89
CA SER A 83 6.25 -9.72 -4.02
C SER A 83 7.62 -10.39 -3.91
N ILE A 84 8.26 -10.37 -2.74
CA ILE A 84 9.54 -11.07 -2.52
C ILE A 84 9.38 -12.58 -2.70
N ARG A 85 8.28 -13.15 -2.19
CA ARG A 85 7.95 -14.57 -2.36
C ARG A 85 7.80 -14.95 -3.83
N LEU A 86 7.14 -14.10 -4.63
CA LEU A 86 6.91 -14.33 -6.06
C LEU A 86 8.21 -14.54 -6.85
N GLY A 87 9.28 -13.81 -6.51
CA GLY A 87 10.59 -13.95 -7.16
C GLY A 87 11.30 -15.29 -6.92
N ARG A 88 10.80 -16.11 -5.97
CA ARG A 88 11.38 -17.42 -5.61
C ARG A 88 10.52 -18.60 -6.06
N LEU A 89 9.34 -18.35 -6.62
CA LEU A 89 8.40 -19.39 -7.01
C LEU A 89 8.65 -19.83 -8.46
N SER A 90 8.88 -21.12 -8.65
CA SER A 90 8.93 -21.78 -9.96
C SER A 90 7.65 -22.56 -10.30
N ASP A 91 6.82 -22.85 -9.29
CA ASP A 91 5.58 -23.60 -9.46
C ASP A 91 4.46 -22.70 -10.00
N VAL A 92 3.88 -23.08 -11.14
CA VAL A 92 2.82 -22.33 -11.82
C VAL A 92 1.63 -22.04 -10.89
N GLY A 93 1.15 -23.06 -10.16
CA GLY A 93 0.03 -22.90 -9.25
C GLY A 93 0.31 -21.93 -8.09
N ALA A 94 1.54 -21.95 -7.55
CA ALA A 94 1.94 -21.05 -6.47
C ALA A 94 2.13 -19.61 -6.95
N VAL A 95 2.66 -19.43 -8.17
CA VAL A 95 2.78 -18.13 -8.83
C VAL A 95 1.39 -17.51 -9.05
N HIS A 96 0.44 -18.29 -9.56
CA HIS A 96 -0.93 -17.81 -9.81
C HIS A 96 -1.66 -17.44 -8.51
N SER A 97 -1.56 -18.27 -7.47
CA SER A 97 -2.13 -17.98 -6.16
C SER A 97 -1.54 -16.69 -5.56
N THR A 98 -0.22 -16.52 -5.65
CA THR A 98 0.45 -15.31 -5.18
C THR A 98 0.03 -14.08 -5.99
N GLY A 99 -0.15 -14.22 -7.30
CA GLY A 99 -0.69 -13.16 -8.16
C GLY A 99 -2.09 -12.71 -7.76
N ILE A 100 -2.99 -13.65 -7.42
CA ILE A 100 -4.35 -13.32 -6.93
C ILE A 100 -4.29 -12.56 -5.60
N ILE A 101 -3.42 -12.98 -4.67
CA ILE A 101 -3.25 -12.29 -3.38
C ILE A 101 -2.75 -10.86 -3.60
N LEU A 102 -1.75 -10.67 -4.46
CA LEU A 102 -1.23 -9.35 -4.81
C LEU A 102 -2.28 -8.48 -5.51
N LEU A 103 -3.14 -9.08 -6.34
CA LEU A 103 -4.25 -8.38 -6.97
C LEU A 103 -5.22 -7.83 -5.92
N ILE A 104 -5.64 -8.67 -4.97
CA ILE A 104 -6.53 -8.25 -3.86
C ILE A 104 -5.87 -7.14 -3.05
N LEU A 105 -4.60 -7.31 -2.68
CA LEU A 105 -3.83 -6.31 -1.94
C LEU A 105 -3.71 -4.98 -2.71
N SER A 106 -3.59 -5.02 -4.04
CA SER A 106 -3.56 -3.81 -4.87
C SER A 106 -4.90 -3.07 -4.86
N ILE A 107 -6.02 -3.79 -4.93
CA ILE A 107 -7.36 -3.21 -4.88
C ILE A 107 -7.60 -2.56 -3.51
N ILE A 108 -7.26 -3.24 -2.42
CA ILE A 108 -7.32 -2.67 -1.07
C ILE A 108 -6.39 -1.45 -0.98
N GLY A 109 -5.19 -1.58 -1.53
CA GLY A 109 -4.18 -0.54 -1.61
C GLY A 109 -4.66 0.76 -2.25
N LEU A 110 -5.54 0.69 -3.24
CA LEU A 110 -6.10 1.88 -3.91
C LEU A 110 -6.82 2.81 -2.93
N PHE A 111 -7.59 2.25 -1.99
CA PHE A 111 -8.36 3.03 -1.03
C PHE A 111 -7.49 3.59 0.11
N VAL A 112 -6.34 2.99 0.35
CA VAL A 112 -5.53 3.26 1.54
C VAL A 112 -4.28 4.08 1.22
N ALA A 113 -3.72 3.94 0.01
CA ALA A 113 -2.49 4.63 -0.41
C ALA A 113 -2.68 6.11 -0.80
N ASN A 114 -3.86 6.70 -0.55
CA ASN A 114 -4.17 8.13 -0.64
C ASN A 114 -3.60 8.84 -1.90
N GLY A 115 -3.71 8.21 -3.08
CA GLY A 115 -3.30 8.83 -4.35
C GLY A 115 -1.92 8.46 -4.88
N PHE A 116 -1.20 7.51 -4.28
CA PHE A 116 0.01 6.92 -4.88
C PHE A 116 -0.32 5.96 -6.03
N PHE A 117 -0.99 6.48 -7.06
CA PHE A 117 -1.50 5.72 -8.20
C PHE A 117 -0.43 4.93 -8.93
N ILE A 118 0.81 5.44 -8.97
CA ILE A 118 1.94 4.76 -9.63
C ILE A 118 2.26 3.43 -8.93
N GLY A 119 2.33 3.41 -7.59
CA GLY A 119 2.57 2.17 -6.84
C GLY A 119 1.47 1.15 -7.02
N PHE A 120 0.22 1.61 -7.01
CA PHE A 120 -0.96 0.79 -7.30
C PHE A 120 -0.92 0.19 -8.71
N ILE A 121 -0.67 0.99 -9.75
CA ILE A 121 -0.66 0.53 -11.14
C ILE A 121 0.43 -0.53 -11.34
N LEU A 122 1.64 -0.28 -10.81
CA LEU A 122 2.74 -1.23 -10.93
C LEU A 122 2.44 -2.55 -10.21
N LEU A 123 1.83 -2.49 -9.02
CA LEU A 123 1.43 -3.68 -8.29
C LEU A 123 0.31 -4.45 -9.00
N LEU A 124 -0.68 -3.74 -9.55
CA LEU A 124 -1.78 -4.33 -10.31
C LEU A 124 -1.28 -5.02 -11.58
N VAL A 125 -0.44 -4.36 -12.37
CA VAL A 125 0.14 -4.93 -13.58
C VAL A 125 1.04 -6.12 -13.23
N GLY A 126 1.87 -6.02 -12.19
CA GLY A 126 2.69 -7.13 -11.69
C GLY A 126 1.84 -8.33 -11.27
N SER A 127 0.70 -8.09 -10.62
CA SER A 127 -0.24 -9.14 -10.20
C SER A 127 -0.90 -9.83 -11.40
N ILE A 128 -1.35 -9.07 -12.39
CA ILE A 128 -1.94 -9.63 -13.62
C ILE A 128 -0.92 -10.47 -14.37
N LEU A 129 0.32 -9.99 -14.49
CA LEU A 129 1.40 -10.74 -15.13
C LEU A 129 1.77 -12.02 -14.37
N ALA A 130 1.66 -12.02 -13.04
CA ALA A 130 1.83 -13.24 -12.25
C ALA A 130 0.72 -14.26 -12.52
N ILE A 131 -0.53 -13.82 -12.67
CA ILE A 131 -1.68 -14.69 -12.95
C ILE A 131 -1.62 -15.25 -14.38
N THR A 132 -1.18 -14.45 -15.35
CA THR A 132 -1.08 -14.88 -16.75
C THR A 132 0.24 -15.56 -17.07
N TRP A 133 1.13 -15.70 -16.09
CA TRP A 133 2.45 -16.30 -16.29
C TRP A 133 2.35 -17.75 -16.72
N LYS A 134 3.13 -18.09 -17.74
CA LYS A 134 3.34 -19.44 -18.26
C LYS A 134 4.86 -19.69 -18.36
N PRO A 135 5.36 -20.84 -17.89
CA PRO A 135 6.77 -21.22 -17.99
C PRO A 135 7.21 -21.56 -19.42
#